data_AF-A0A3N0BNA0-F1
#
_entry.id   AF-A0A3N0BNA0-F1
#
_cell.length_a   1.000
_cell.length_b   1.000
_cell.length_c   1.000
_cell.angle_alpha   90.00
_cell.angle_beta   90.00
_cell.angle_gamma   90.00
#
_symmetry.space_group_name_H-M   'P 1'
#
loop_
_entity.id
_entity.type
_entity.pdbx_description
1 polymer ?
#
loop_
_entity_poly.entity_id
_entity_poly.type
_entity_poly.pdbx_seq_one_letter_code
_entity_poly.pdbx_strand_id
1 'polypeptide(L)' 'MEKPKDEIPTKKVNAAAKYSAIGFQMIATIGLLTFIGYKIDEHRNSKTNIITALFALVGVGIALYLAIRQATKP' A
#
# COMPACT_ATOMS: atom_id res chain seq x y z
N MET A 1 3.00 34.17 -31.75
CA MET A 1 2.35 32.85 -31.78
C MET A 1 2.35 32.31 -30.37
N GLU A 2 1.34 32.70 -29.59
CA GLU A 2 1.13 32.13 -28.25
C GLU A 2 0.68 30.67 -28.44
N LYS A 3 1.50 29.73 -27.95
CA LYS A 3 1.13 28.31 -27.93
C LYS A 3 -0.10 28.15 -27.02
N PRO A 4 -1.11 27.35 -27.41
CA PRO A 4 -2.23 27.07 -26.53
C PRO A 4 -1.65 26.38 -25.29
N LYS A 5 -1.93 26.96 -24.11
CA LYS A 5 -1.67 26.31 -22.84
C LYS A 5 -2.68 25.16 -22.80
N ASP A 6 -2.24 23.97 -23.16
CA ASP A 6 -3.04 22.77 -23.05
C ASP A 6 -3.42 22.61 -21.57
N GLU A 7 -4.64 23.05 -21.26
CA GLU A 7 -5.30 22.73 -20.00
C GLU A 7 -5.57 21.23 -20.04
N ILE A 8 -4.55 20.45 -19.71
CA ILE A 8 -4.68 19.02 -19.45
C ILE A 8 -5.83 18.92 -18.45
N PRO A 9 -6.88 18.12 -18.71
CA PRO A 9 -7.96 17.92 -17.75
C PRO A 9 -7.42 17.14 -16.53
N THR A 10 -6.70 17.87 -15.66
CA THR A 10 -5.99 17.45 -14.45
C THR A 10 -6.88 16.64 -13.52
N LYS A 11 -8.19 16.88 -13.58
CA LYS A 11 -9.20 16.20 -12.75
C LYS A 11 -9.32 14.68 -13.02
N LYS A 12 -9.10 14.21 -14.26
CA LYS A 12 -9.18 12.77 -14.59
C LYS A 12 -7.85 12.03 -14.39
N VAL A 13 -6.73 12.68 -14.67
CA VAL A 13 -5.38 12.12 -14.47
C VAL A 13 -5.14 11.84 -12.98
N ASN A 14 -5.70 12.68 -12.10
CA ASN A 14 -5.59 12.51 -10.65
C ASN A 14 -6.23 11.22 -10.13
N ALA A 15 -7.30 10.69 -10.74
CA ALA A 15 -7.95 9.50 -10.20
C ALA A 15 -7.09 8.25 -10.38
N ALA A 16 -6.63 7.97 -11.61
CA ALA A 16 -5.78 6.82 -11.89
C ALA A 16 -4.44 6.90 -11.11
N ALA A 17 -3.79 8.07 -11.12
CA ALA A 17 -2.56 8.27 -10.36
C ALA A 17 -2.77 8.12 -8.85
N LYS A 18 -3.90 8.59 -8.30
CA LYS A 18 -4.25 8.44 -6.87
C LYS A 18 -4.46 6.97 -6.50
N TYR A 19 -5.18 6.19 -7.30
CA TYR A 19 -5.36 4.75 -7.02
C TYR A 19 -4.06 3.96 -7.15
N SER A 20 -3.22 4.28 -8.14
CA SER A 20 -1.89 3.68 -8.26
C SER A 20 -1.03 3.99 -7.04
N ALA A 21 -1.02 5.25 -6.56
CA ALA A 21 -0.27 5.65 -5.36
C ALA A 21 -0.77 4.91 -4.10
N ILE A 22 -2.09 4.77 -3.93
CA ILE A 22 -2.69 4.01 -2.83
C ILE A 22 -2.26 2.54 -2.91
N GLY A 23 -2.33 1.91 -4.08
CA GLY A 23 -1.89 0.52 -4.28
C GLY A 23 -0.40 0.32 -3.97
N PHE A 24 0.46 1.23 -4.41
CA PHE A 24 1.88 1.22 -4.06
C PHE A 24 2.11 1.36 -2.56
N GLN A 25 1.37 2.25 -1.89
CA GLN A 25 1.43 2.42 -0.44
C GLN A 25 1.00 1.14 0.30
N MET A 26 -0.04 0.45 -0.19
CA MET A 26 -0.49 -0.82 0.39
C MET A 26 0.59 -1.89 0.30
N ILE A 27 1.19 -2.09 -0.88
CA ILE A 27 2.23 -3.09 -1.10
C ILE A 27 3.45 -2.78 -0.22
N ALA A 28 3.87 -1.51 -0.14
CA ALA A 28 4.96 -1.09 0.73
C ALA A 28 4.67 -1.39 2.21
N THR A 29 3.45 -1.11 2.67
CA THR A 29 3.04 -1.35 4.07
C THR A 29 3.00 -2.84 4.40
N ILE A 30 2.38 -3.65 3.54
CA ILE A 30 2.28 -5.11 3.72
C ILE A 30 3.68 -5.74 3.66
N GLY A 31 4.49 -5.36 2.68
CA GLY A 31 5.86 -5.84 2.52
C GLY A 31 6.72 -5.51 3.74
N LEU A 32 6.63 -4.27 4.25
CA LEU A 32 7.36 -3.86 5.44
C LEU A 32 6.96 -4.65 6.68
N LEU A 33 5.66 -4.80 6.95
CA LEU A 33 5.16 -5.57 8.09
C LEU A 33 5.53 -7.06 7.99
N THR A 34 5.41 -7.63 6.79
CA THR A 34 5.79 -9.03 6.54
C THR A 34 7.29 -9.23 6.72
N PHE A 35 8.12 -8.31 6.23
CA PHE A 35 9.57 -8.38 6.39
C PHE A 35 10.00 -8.25 7.86
N ILE A 36 9.35 -7.37 8.63
CA ILE A 36 9.57 -7.26 10.06
C ILE A 36 9.21 -8.57 10.76
N GLY A 37 8.04 -9.16 10.43
CA GLY A 37 7.62 -10.46 10.96
C GLY A 37 8.61 -11.58 10.62
N TYR A 38 9.11 -11.60 9.38
CA TYR A 38 10.10 -12.56 8.91
C TYR A 38 11.41 -12.46 9.68
N LYS A 39 11.94 -11.24 9.87
CA LYS A 39 13.18 -11.04 10.62
C LYS A 39 13.04 -11.47 12.08
N ILE A 40 11.86 -11.32 12.67
CA ILE A 40 11.57 -11.77 14.04
C ILE A 40 11.53 -13.30 14.10
N ASP A 41 10.85 -13.96 13.15
CA ASP A 41 10.82 -15.43 13.07
C ASP A 41 12.21 -16.03 12.85
N GLU A 42 13.02 -15.40 11.99
CA GLU A 42 14.40 -15.79 11.71
C GLU A 42 15.28 -15.66 12.97
N HIS A 43 15.17 -14.53 13.69
CA HIS A 43 15.90 -14.34 14.94
C HIS A 43 15.48 -15.33 16.03
N ARG A 44 14.22 -15.76 16.03
CA ARG A 44 13.68 -16.76 16.96
C ARG A 44 13.99 -18.20 16.55
N ASN A 45 14.66 -18.43 15.41
CA ASN A 45 14.94 -19.75 14.84
C ASN A 45 13.67 -20.63 14.76
N SER A 46 12.50 -19.99 14.60
CA SER A 46 11.23 -20.70 14.60
C SER A 46 11.07 -21.42 13.28
N LYS A 47 10.96 -22.76 13.32
CA LYS A 47 10.72 -23.59 12.13
C LYS A 47 9.38 -23.29 11.45
N THR A 48 8.47 -22.67 12.18
CA THR A 48 7.15 -22.26 11.72
C THR A 48 7.09 -20.74 11.80
N ASN A 49 6.94 -20.07 10.66
CA ASN A 49 6.91 -18.61 10.51
C ASN A 49 5.59 -18.00 11.02
N ILE A 50 5.26 -18.25 12.30
CA ILE A 50 3.97 -17.88 12.89
C ILE A 50 3.87 -16.36 13.06
N ILE A 51 4.96 -15.69 13.45
CA ILE A 51 4.96 -14.23 13.63
C ILE A 51 4.79 -13.54 12.28
N THR A 52 5.48 -14.01 11.25
CA THR A 52 5.34 -13.54 9.87
C THR A 52 3.92 -13.70 9.39
N ALA A 53 3.31 -14.87 9.61
CA ALA A 53 1.92 -15.11 9.21
C ALA A 53 0.95 -14.15 9.90
N LEU A 54 1.14 -13.90 11.21
CA LEU A 54 0.32 -12.95 11.96
C LEU A 54 0.52 -11.51 11.47
N PHE A 55 1.77 -11.08 11.29
CA PHE A 55 2.10 -9.74 10.79
C PHE A 55 1.61 -9.53 9.35
N ALA A 56 1.67 -10.54 8.50
CA ALA A 56 1.14 -10.50 7.14
C ALA A 56 -0.39 -10.37 7.15
N LEU A 57 -1.10 -11.17 7.95
CA LEU A 57 -2.56 -11.09 8.10
C LEU A 57 -3.01 -9.72 8.61
N VAL A 58 -2.37 -9.23 9.67
CA VAL A 58 -2.65 -7.90 10.24
C VAL A 58 -2.32 -6.80 9.23
N GLY A 59 -1.17 -6.91 8.54
CA GLY A 59 -0.73 -5.95 7.54
C GLY A 59 -1.69 -5.85 6.35
N VAL A 60 -2.19 -6.98 5.86
CA VAL A 60 -3.21 -7.02 4.80
C VAL A 60 -4.52 -6.39 5.30
N GLY A 61 -4.97 -6.72 6.52
CA GLY A 61 -6.18 -6.13 7.10
C GLY A 61 -6.11 -4.61 7.23
N ILE A 62 -4.99 -4.08 7.76
CA ILE A 62 -4.76 -2.65 7.90
C ILE A 62 -4.67 -1.99 6.52
N ALA A 63 -3.90 -2.55 5.59
CA ALA A 63 -3.73 -2.00 4.25
C ALA A 63 -5.07 -1.91 3.50
N LEU A 64 -5.90 -2.95 3.59
CA LEU A 64 -7.22 -2.97 2.98
C LEU A 64 -8.15 -1.92 3.60
N TYR A 65 -8.19 -1.83 4.94
CA TYR A 65 -8.99 -0.83 5.65
C TYR A 65 -8.59 0.59 5.26
N LEU A 66 -7.28 0.89 5.23
CA LEU A 66 -6.76 2.20 4.84
C LEU A 66 -7.06 2.51 3.37
N ALA A 67 -6.94 1.51 2.48
CA ALA A 67 -7.20 1.69 1.06
C ALA A 67 -8.67 1.98 0.78
N ILE A 68 -9.58 1.20 1.35
CA ILE A 68 -11.03 1.43 1.24
C ILE A 68 -11.36 2.80 1.82
N ARG A 69 -10.87 3.11 3.03
CA ARG A 69 -11.10 4.41 3.66
C ARG A 69 -10.59 5.60 2.82
N GLN A 70 -9.46 5.46 2.14
CA GLN A 70 -8.89 6.49 1.26
C GLN A 70 -9.61 6.59 -0.09
N ALA A 71 -10.10 5.46 -0.60
CA ALA A 71 -10.86 5.39 -1.85
C ALA A 71 -12.29 5.93 -1.70
N THR A 72 -12.92 5.73 -0.54
CA THR A 72 -14.31 6.16 -0.27
C THR A 72 -14.41 7.55 0.36
N LYS A 73 -13.31 8.14 0.85
CA LYS A 73 -13.32 9.54 1.30
C LYS A 73 -13.51 10.47 0.08
N PRO A 74 -14.58 11.28 0.03
CA PRO A 74 -14.85 12.19 -1.08
C PRO A 74 -13.75 13.27 -1.20
#